data_AF-A0A7S3V242-F1
#
_entry.id   AF-A0A7S3V242-F1
#
_cell.length_a   1.000
_cell.length_b   1.000
_cell.length_c   1.000
_cell.angle_alpha   90.00
_cell.angle_beta   90.00
_cell.angle_gamma   90.00
#
_symmetry.space_group_name_H-M   'P 1'
#
loop_
_entity.id
_entity.type
_entity.pdbx_description
1 polymer ?
#
loop_
_entity_poly.entity_id
_entity_poly.type
_entity_poly.pdbx_seq_one_letter_code
_entity_poly.pdbx_strand_id
1 'polypeptide(L)'
;YCLKYRQAVVEKSTSSASGEIREKFRAKIPILSFPMDYERPNFDNVKWVKIGELQDSKKDALDQFKTEEVCDEEGQIIYHGESFSVAKLSELLCAVSSYRLATEDAMVLSKNAGETRTAIPVRNIINEIMEKDGMVDAIRNLFPNIQDRYTCWHQYRNQRYENIGTRIDHFLVDKSLVNVFAGPKRPLSQLEHMNNVNEINTTKEPKEKPSSFRLRCGCDNLENRKSCNQQHKNSMEEGLCAATAAGRFQAAAFEGGGISQASQSANESQFGTPHTGIVYTPPKLSDHVGISLLLDEDDSIIGGRENLFSCVLNFSTCKETRLAQPHKRQTSIRSFFTGQANAKLPEKRKQTGSHSNNHPVNAKKSKPKGLLKYFGS
;
A
#
# COMPACT_ATOMS: atom_id res chain seq x y z
N TYR A 1 29.78 -8.07 -8.69
CA TYR A 1 30.95 -8.90 -8.37
C TYR A 1 31.08 -9.27 -6.89
N CYS A 2 31.18 -8.34 -5.92
CA CYS A 2 31.34 -8.69 -4.48
C CYS A 2 30.25 -9.66 -3.94
N LEU A 3 29.02 -9.57 -4.45
CA LEU A 3 27.91 -10.48 -4.11
C LEU A 3 28.18 -11.96 -4.46
N LYS A 4 29.11 -12.26 -5.38
CA LYS A 4 29.50 -13.65 -5.75
C LYS A 4 30.14 -14.39 -4.58
N TYR A 5 30.91 -13.68 -3.76
CA TYR A 5 31.67 -14.25 -2.64
C TYR A 5 30.98 -14.03 -1.29
N ARG A 6 29.67 -13.80 -1.30
CA ARG A 6 28.89 -13.62 -0.08
C ARG A 6 28.96 -14.86 0.81
N GLN A 7 29.07 -14.62 2.12
CA GLN A 7 29.08 -15.65 3.15
C GLN A 7 28.00 -15.34 4.18
N ALA A 8 27.46 -16.36 4.84
CA ALA A 8 26.64 -16.13 6.02
C ALA A 8 27.52 -16.02 7.25
N VAL A 9 27.17 -15.10 8.14
CA VAL A 9 27.74 -14.96 9.48
C VAL A 9 26.64 -15.20 10.50
N VAL A 10 26.97 -15.96 11.55
CA VAL A 10 26.09 -16.20 12.69
C VAL A 10 26.11 -14.96 13.59
N GLU A 11 24.92 -14.50 13.99
CA GLU A 11 24.74 -13.43 14.97
C GLU A 11 23.77 -13.92 16.05
N LYS A 12 24.09 -13.61 17.31
CA LYS A 12 23.19 -13.86 18.43
C LYS A 12 22.19 -12.72 18.49
N SER A 13 20.91 -13.05 18.43
CA SER A 13 19.81 -12.12 18.56
C SER A 13 18.98 -12.51 19.77
N THR A 14 18.72 -11.56 20.66
CA THR A 14 17.80 -11.77 21.78
C THR A 14 16.39 -11.43 21.35
N SER A 15 15.45 -12.36 21.52
CA SER A 15 14.03 -12.09 21.35
C SER A 15 13.61 -11.01 22.34
N SER A 16 13.05 -9.91 21.86
CA SER A 16 12.51 -8.85 22.72
C SER A 16 11.30 -9.32 23.54
N ALA A 17 10.65 -10.42 23.13
CA ALA A 17 9.46 -10.96 23.80
C ALA A 17 9.81 -11.93 24.93
N SER A 18 10.64 -12.95 24.66
CA SER A 18 11.01 -13.99 25.64
C SER A 18 12.34 -13.76 26.33
N GLY A 19 13.19 -12.88 25.82
CA GLY A 19 14.60 -12.81 26.24
C GLY A 19 15.44 -13.99 25.76
N GLU A 20 14.89 -14.92 24.97
CA GLU A 20 15.62 -16.06 24.43
C GLU A 20 16.69 -15.60 23.43
N ILE A 21 17.93 -16.07 23.61
CA ILE A 21 19.02 -15.82 22.67
C ILE A 21 18.95 -16.88 21.58
N ARG A 22 18.70 -16.46 20.34
CA ARG A 22 18.70 -17.32 19.16
C ARG A 22 19.87 -16.99 18.24
N GLU A 23 20.39 -18.01 17.58
CA GLU A 23 21.33 -17.81 16.49
C GLU A 23 20.55 -17.47 15.22
N LYS A 24 20.91 -16.34 14.61
CA LYS A 24 20.40 -15.90 13.31
C LYS A 24 21.57 -15.73 12.35
N PHE A 25 21.26 -15.68 11.06
CA PHE A 25 22.24 -15.58 10.01
C PHE A 25 22.06 -14.25 9.27
N ARG A 26 23.17 -13.57 8.98
CA ARG A 26 23.20 -12.40 8.10
C ARG A 26 24.20 -12.63 6.98
N ALA A 27 23.99 -12.06 5.80
CA ALA A 27 24.99 -12.11 4.75
C ALA A 27 26.13 -11.13 5.06
N LYS A 28 27.34 -11.46 4.61
CA LYS A 28 28.47 -10.54 4.53
C LYS A 28 29.14 -10.66 3.18
N ILE A 29 29.65 -9.55 2.68
CA ILE A 29 30.37 -9.46 1.43
C ILE A 29 31.77 -8.91 1.65
N PRO A 30 32.75 -9.32 0.84
CA PRO A 30 34.07 -8.73 0.87
C PRO A 30 34.07 -7.35 0.17
N ILE A 31 34.74 -6.37 0.78
CA ILE A 31 35.13 -5.12 0.10
C ILE A 31 36.45 -5.38 -0.59
N LEU A 32 36.42 -5.52 -1.91
CA LEU A 32 37.59 -5.76 -2.73
C LEU A 32 38.22 -4.41 -3.10
N SER A 33 39.47 -4.19 -2.70
CA SER A 33 40.27 -3.04 -3.16
C SER A 33 40.84 -3.32 -4.54
N PHE A 34 40.72 -2.36 -5.46
CA PHE A 34 41.34 -2.45 -6.79
C PHE A 34 42.81 -2.05 -6.76
N PRO A 35 43.66 -2.62 -7.63
CA PRO A 35 43.38 -3.70 -8.60
C PRO A 35 43.47 -5.09 -7.94
N MET A 36 42.53 -5.97 -8.27
CA MET A 36 42.49 -7.36 -7.77
C MET A 36 42.59 -8.35 -8.92
N ASP A 37 43.27 -9.47 -8.67
CA ASP A 37 43.26 -10.63 -9.54
C ASP A 37 41.90 -11.33 -9.41
N TYR A 38 41.06 -11.16 -10.43
CA TYR A 38 39.66 -11.61 -10.43
C TYR A 38 39.49 -13.13 -10.47
N GLU A 39 40.54 -13.87 -10.84
CA GLU A 39 40.44 -15.32 -10.94
C GLU A 39 40.56 -16.00 -9.58
N ARG A 40 41.38 -15.46 -8.68
CA ARG A 40 41.67 -16.04 -7.36
C ARG A 40 41.86 -14.97 -6.28
N PRO A 41 40.78 -14.29 -5.86
CA PRO A 41 40.86 -13.32 -4.78
C PRO A 41 41.35 -14.00 -3.49
N ASN A 42 42.45 -13.48 -2.92
CA ASN A 42 42.89 -13.85 -1.58
C ASN A 42 42.00 -13.13 -0.55
N PHE A 43 41.31 -13.89 0.30
CA PHE A 43 40.38 -13.36 1.29
C PHE A 43 40.97 -13.14 2.68
N ASP A 44 42.24 -13.49 2.92
CA ASP A 44 42.85 -13.48 4.25
C ASP A 44 42.89 -12.07 4.87
N ASN A 45 43.02 -11.04 4.04
CA ASN A 45 43.13 -9.63 4.47
C ASN A 45 41.97 -8.76 4.00
N VAL A 46 40.84 -9.37 3.61
CA VAL A 46 39.73 -8.60 3.04
C VAL A 46 38.79 -8.11 4.14
N LYS A 47 38.43 -6.83 4.07
CA LYS A 47 37.39 -6.27 4.94
C LYS A 47 36.04 -6.84 4.54
N TRP A 48 35.36 -7.48 5.48
CA TRP A 48 34.00 -7.98 5.29
C TRP A 48 32.98 -6.98 5.83
N VAL A 49 31.92 -6.71 5.06
CA VAL A 49 30.79 -5.90 5.49
C VAL A 49 29.52 -6.73 5.48
N LYS A 50 28.78 -6.64 6.58
CA LYS A 50 27.49 -7.30 6.78
C LYS A 50 26.41 -6.57 5.98
N ILE A 51 25.54 -7.33 5.34
CA ILE A 51 24.43 -6.82 4.51
C ILE A 51 23.16 -7.66 4.74
N GLY A 52 22.01 -7.04 4.55
CA GLY A 52 20.68 -7.66 4.64
C GLY A 52 20.17 -7.85 6.06
N GLU A 53 18.96 -8.41 6.12
CA GLU A 53 18.25 -8.71 7.36
C GLU A 53 18.78 -10.00 8.00
N LEU A 54 18.59 -10.12 9.32
CA LEU A 54 18.81 -11.36 10.05
C LEU A 54 17.75 -12.39 9.66
N GLN A 55 18.19 -13.58 9.28
CA GLN A 55 17.33 -14.69 8.87
C GLN A 55 17.52 -15.89 9.80
N ASP A 56 16.52 -16.76 9.83
CA ASP A 56 16.56 -17.96 10.67
C ASP A 56 17.38 -19.09 10.03
N SER A 57 17.75 -18.97 8.74
CA SER A 57 18.62 -19.91 8.05
C SER A 57 19.75 -19.24 7.26
N LYS A 58 20.89 -19.95 7.16
CA LYS A 58 22.02 -19.56 6.31
C LYS A 58 21.61 -19.36 4.86
N LYS A 59 20.72 -20.21 4.35
CA LYS A 59 20.26 -20.15 2.96
C LYS A 59 19.48 -18.87 2.71
N ASP A 60 18.49 -18.57 3.56
CA ASP A 60 17.67 -17.36 3.43
C ASP A 60 18.50 -16.09 3.55
N ALA A 61 19.51 -16.08 4.43
CA ALA A 61 20.46 -14.97 4.54
C ALA A 61 21.21 -14.70 3.23
N LEU A 62 21.65 -15.76 2.54
CA LEU A 62 22.38 -15.66 1.28
C LEU A 62 21.48 -15.40 0.08
N ASP A 63 20.25 -15.91 0.09
CA ASP A 63 19.29 -15.80 -1.00
C ASP A 63 18.72 -14.38 -1.12
N GLN A 64 18.77 -13.57 -0.06
CA GLN A 64 18.44 -12.14 -0.10
C GLN A 64 19.20 -11.33 -1.18
N PHE A 65 20.37 -11.83 -1.60
CA PHE A 65 21.24 -11.24 -2.62
C PHE A 65 21.66 -12.29 -3.66
N LYS A 66 20.79 -13.25 -3.94
CA LYS A 66 21.04 -14.23 -5.01
C LYS A 66 21.18 -13.51 -6.34
N THR A 67 22.24 -13.88 -7.07
CA THR A 67 22.51 -13.44 -8.44
C THR A 67 22.73 -14.69 -9.28
N GLU A 68 22.24 -14.65 -10.52
CA GLU A 68 22.43 -15.66 -11.54
C GLU A 68 23.41 -15.11 -12.57
N GLU A 69 24.41 -15.90 -12.96
CA GLU A 69 25.33 -15.55 -14.03
C GLU A 69 24.60 -15.76 -15.37
N VAL A 70 24.53 -14.71 -16.17
CA VAL A 70 23.95 -14.69 -17.51
C VAL A 70 25.01 -14.15 -18.46
N CYS A 71 25.25 -14.84 -19.56
CA CYS A 71 26.11 -14.33 -20.62
C CYS A 71 25.24 -13.47 -21.56
N ASP A 72 25.64 -12.24 -21.84
CA ASP A 72 24.96 -11.42 -22.85
C ASP A 72 25.31 -11.85 -24.28
N GLU A 73 24.73 -11.17 -25.26
CA GLU A 73 24.95 -11.43 -26.69
C GLU A 73 26.40 -11.17 -27.13
N GLU A 74 27.15 -10.37 -26.37
CA GLU A 74 28.56 -10.03 -26.61
C GLU A 74 29.52 -10.99 -25.90
N GLY A 75 29.00 -11.94 -25.12
CA GLY A 75 29.80 -12.87 -24.33
C GLY A 75 30.28 -12.31 -22.99
N GLN A 76 29.79 -11.15 -22.55
CA GLN A 76 30.10 -10.60 -21.23
C GLN A 76 29.25 -11.29 -20.16
N ILE A 77 29.88 -11.63 -19.04
CA ILE A 77 29.18 -12.23 -17.89
C ILE A 77 28.49 -11.10 -17.12
N ILE A 78 27.17 -11.06 -17.22
CA ILE A 78 26.27 -10.20 -16.44
C ILE A 78 25.73 -11.00 -15.26
N TYR A 79 25.62 -10.37 -14.10
CA TYR A 79 25.01 -10.98 -12.92
C TYR A 79 23.57 -10.47 -12.77
N HIS A 80 22.58 -11.28 -13.16
CA HIS A 80 21.16 -10.99 -12.94
C HIS A 80 20.76 -11.33 -11.50
N GLY A 81 20.56 -10.32 -10.68
CA GLY A 81 19.93 -10.48 -9.37
C GLY A 81 18.41 -10.61 -9.49
N GLU A 82 17.77 -11.24 -8.49
CA GLU A 82 16.37 -10.90 -8.21
C GLU A 82 16.29 -9.39 -7.97
N SER A 83 15.22 -8.73 -8.44
CA SER A 83 15.02 -7.29 -8.28
C SER A 83 15.29 -6.84 -6.84
N PHE A 84 16.23 -5.91 -6.63
CA PHE A 84 16.50 -5.35 -5.31
C PHE A 84 15.45 -4.29 -4.97
N SER A 85 15.03 -4.24 -3.71
CA SER A 85 14.36 -3.03 -3.23
C SER A 85 15.37 -1.87 -3.22
N VAL A 86 14.90 -0.64 -3.42
CA VAL A 86 15.77 0.55 -3.35
C VAL A 86 16.47 0.66 -1.98
N ALA A 87 15.83 0.19 -0.91
CA ALA A 87 16.45 0.09 0.41
C ALA A 87 17.66 -0.86 0.42
N LYS A 88 17.54 -2.07 -0.15
CA LYS A 88 18.66 -3.01 -0.29
C LYS A 88 19.77 -2.45 -1.18
N LEU A 89 19.42 -1.73 -2.25
CA LEU A 89 20.40 -1.06 -3.09
C LEU A 89 21.16 0.02 -2.30
N SER A 90 20.45 0.85 -1.54
CA SER A 90 21.05 1.86 -0.66
C SER A 90 22.00 1.23 0.37
N GLU A 91 21.60 0.13 0.99
CA GLU A 91 22.45 -0.63 1.90
C GLU A 91 23.73 -1.13 1.21
N LEU A 92 23.62 -1.68 0.01
CA LEU A 92 24.77 -2.15 -0.76
C LEU A 92 25.72 -1.00 -1.14
N LEU A 93 25.19 0.14 -1.57
CA LEU A 93 26.00 1.33 -1.87
C LEU A 93 26.73 1.81 -0.61
N CYS A 94 26.04 1.90 0.51
CA CYS A 94 26.65 2.30 1.77
C CYS A 94 27.71 1.28 2.24
N ALA A 95 27.45 -0.02 2.07
CA ALA A 95 28.36 -1.08 2.46
C ALA A 95 29.65 -1.09 1.62
N VAL A 96 29.53 -0.89 0.30
CA VAL A 96 30.65 -1.05 -0.63
C VAL A 96 31.46 0.24 -0.79
N SER A 97 30.80 1.40 -0.91
CA SER A 97 31.46 2.67 -1.21
C SER A 97 31.34 3.71 -0.09
N SER A 98 30.68 3.39 1.03
CA SER A 98 30.28 4.37 2.05
C SER A 98 29.33 5.47 1.52
N TYR A 99 28.81 5.32 0.30
CA TYR A 99 27.86 6.25 -0.28
C TYR A 99 26.47 6.03 0.32
N ARG A 100 25.94 7.07 0.97
CA ARG A 100 24.57 7.06 1.50
C ARG A 100 23.65 7.65 0.45
N LEU A 101 22.78 6.81 -0.11
CA LEU A 101 21.77 7.26 -1.06
C LEU A 101 20.75 8.14 -0.31
N ALA A 102 20.67 9.42 -0.70
CA ALA A 102 19.70 10.35 -0.14
C ALA A 102 18.27 9.89 -0.43
N THR A 103 17.32 10.26 0.43
CA THR A 103 15.91 9.86 0.30
C THR A 103 15.32 10.34 -1.03
N GLU A 104 15.69 11.55 -1.46
CA GLU A 104 15.28 12.14 -2.73
C GLU A 104 15.77 11.31 -3.92
N ASP A 105 17.05 10.92 -3.92
CA ASP A 105 17.63 10.09 -4.97
C ASP A 105 17.04 8.69 -4.99
N ALA A 106 16.79 8.10 -3.81
CA ALA A 106 16.10 6.84 -3.67
C ALA A 106 14.67 6.90 -4.27
N MET A 107 13.95 8.00 -4.06
CA MET A 107 12.63 8.21 -4.67
C MET A 107 12.72 8.36 -6.19
N VAL A 108 13.72 9.09 -6.70
CA VAL A 108 13.96 9.23 -8.15
C VAL A 108 14.26 7.88 -8.78
N LEU A 109 15.14 7.08 -8.15
CA LEU A 109 15.46 5.72 -8.58
C LEU A 109 14.23 4.82 -8.54
N SER A 110 13.45 4.86 -7.47
CA SER A 110 12.19 4.10 -7.35
C SER A 110 11.20 4.47 -8.44
N LYS A 111 11.08 5.76 -8.77
CA LYS A 111 10.15 6.27 -9.79
C LYS A 111 10.58 5.86 -11.21
N ASN A 112 11.88 5.91 -11.50
CA ASN A 112 12.41 5.73 -12.86
C ASN A 112 12.77 4.27 -13.17
N ALA A 113 13.26 3.53 -12.18
CA ALA A 113 13.78 2.17 -12.34
C ALA A 113 13.15 1.16 -11.38
N GLY A 114 12.31 1.60 -10.44
CA GLY A 114 11.66 0.71 -9.49
C GLY A 114 10.49 -0.04 -10.12
N GLU A 115 10.51 -1.36 -9.98
CA GLU A 115 9.34 -2.20 -10.23
C GLU A 115 8.54 -2.31 -8.93
N THR A 116 7.30 -1.79 -8.93
CA THR A 116 6.41 -1.95 -7.79
C THR A 116 5.89 -3.38 -7.74
N ARG A 117 5.94 -4.03 -6.57
CA ARG A 117 5.34 -5.36 -6.34
C ARG A 117 3.81 -5.37 -6.45
N THR A 118 3.16 -4.21 -6.56
CA THR A 118 1.76 -4.14 -6.94
C THR A 118 1.62 -4.84 -8.28
N ALA A 119 0.72 -5.81 -8.39
CA ALA A 119 0.45 -6.47 -9.66
C ALA A 119 0.22 -5.37 -10.71
N ILE A 120 1.12 -5.30 -11.71
CA ILE A 120 1.09 -4.31 -12.81
C ILE A 120 -0.34 -4.10 -13.34
N PRO A 121 -1.20 -5.15 -13.47
CA PRO A 121 -2.59 -4.96 -13.84
C PRO A 121 -3.39 -3.97 -12.98
N VAL A 122 -3.25 -3.99 -11.65
CA VAL A 122 -4.04 -3.14 -10.74
C VAL A 122 -3.65 -1.67 -10.90
N ARG A 123 -2.35 -1.39 -10.98
CA ARG A 123 -1.85 -0.02 -11.20
C ARG A 123 -2.30 0.51 -12.57
N ASN A 124 -2.21 -0.32 -13.61
CA ASN A 124 -2.65 0.05 -14.94
C ASN A 124 -4.15 0.33 -14.97
N ILE A 125 -4.97 -0.50 -14.30
CA ILE A 125 -6.41 -0.27 -14.18
C ILE A 125 -6.71 1.04 -13.47
N ILE A 126 -6.07 1.33 -12.33
CA ILE A 126 -6.30 2.60 -11.60
C ILE A 126 -5.88 3.79 -12.46
N ASN A 127 -4.72 3.73 -13.10
CA ASN A 127 -4.25 4.80 -13.99
C ASN A 127 -5.20 4.98 -15.18
N GLU A 128 -5.69 3.90 -15.77
CA GLU A 128 -6.65 3.93 -16.87
C GLU A 128 -7.95 4.60 -16.45
N ILE A 129 -8.51 4.25 -15.29
CA ILE A 129 -9.71 4.91 -14.73
C ILE A 129 -9.45 6.40 -14.49
N MET A 130 -8.26 6.77 -13.97
CA MET A 130 -7.93 8.17 -13.73
C MET A 130 -7.74 8.98 -15.02
N GLU A 131 -7.07 8.40 -16.01
CA GLU A 131 -6.73 9.08 -17.27
C GLU A 131 -7.89 9.10 -18.27
N LYS A 132 -8.56 7.96 -18.46
CA LYS A 132 -9.63 7.80 -19.46
C LYS A 132 -11.00 8.24 -18.93
N ASP A 133 -11.34 7.88 -17.70
CA ASP A 133 -12.64 8.20 -17.12
C ASP A 133 -12.65 9.55 -16.39
N GLY A 134 -11.52 10.26 -16.38
CA GLY A 134 -11.41 11.57 -15.74
C GLY A 134 -11.62 11.53 -14.23
N MET A 135 -11.25 10.41 -13.59
CA MET A 135 -11.37 10.23 -12.15
C MET A 135 -10.11 10.74 -11.42
N VAL A 136 -10.27 11.13 -10.16
CA VAL A 136 -9.16 11.50 -9.28
C VAL A 136 -9.22 10.72 -7.98
N ASP A 137 -8.06 10.45 -7.38
CA ASP A 137 -7.98 9.88 -6.04
C ASP A 137 -8.18 10.98 -4.98
N ALA A 138 -9.27 10.90 -4.21
CA ALA A 138 -9.67 11.96 -3.28
C ALA A 138 -8.58 12.31 -2.25
N ILE A 139 -7.88 11.29 -1.70
CA ILE A 139 -6.82 11.52 -0.72
C ILE A 139 -5.62 12.18 -1.39
N ARG A 140 -5.21 11.73 -2.58
CA ARG A 140 -4.06 12.31 -3.29
C ARG A 140 -4.36 13.69 -3.84
N ASN A 141 -5.60 13.97 -4.20
CA ASN A 141 -6.04 15.29 -4.63
C ASN A 141 -5.95 16.30 -3.48
N LEU A 142 -6.41 15.95 -2.28
CA LEU A 142 -6.35 16.82 -1.10
C LEU A 142 -4.95 16.89 -0.47
N PHE A 143 -4.20 15.80 -0.52
CA PHE A 143 -2.90 15.64 0.14
C PHE A 143 -1.84 15.08 -0.83
N PRO A 144 -1.45 15.83 -1.87
CA PRO A 144 -0.57 15.33 -2.93
C PRO A 144 0.79 14.86 -2.40
N ASN A 145 1.31 15.57 -1.40
CA ASN A 145 2.64 15.34 -0.86
C ASN A 145 2.67 14.38 0.33
N ILE A 146 1.55 13.77 0.72
CA ILE A 146 1.53 12.94 1.92
C ILE A 146 2.20 11.60 1.70
N GLN A 147 3.19 11.27 2.52
CA GLN A 147 3.91 10.01 2.41
C GLN A 147 3.52 9.03 3.51
N ASP A 148 3.81 7.76 3.27
CA ASP A 148 3.69 6.67 4.26
C ASP A 148 2.29 6.56 4.91
N ARG A 149 1.27 6.79 4.08
CA ARG A 149 -0.15 6.62 4.43
C ARG A 149 -0.67 5.38 3.74
N TYR A 150 -0.51 4.26 4.42
CA TYR A 150 -0.93 2.94 3.95
C TYR A 150 -2.30 2.56 4.50
N THR A 151 -2.97 1.64 3.82
CA THR A 151 -4.25 1.08 4.25
C THR A 151 -4.18 -0.41 4.53
N CYS A 152 -3.05 -1.06 4.23
CA CYS A 152 -2.82 -2.47 4.46
C CYS A 152 -1.36 -2.72 4.85
N TRP A 153 -1.14 -3.63 5.81
CA TRP A 153 0.18 -4.04 6.28
C TRP A 153 0.23 -5.55 6.47
N HIS A 154 1.42 -6.14 6.32
CA HIS A 154 1.61 -7.57 6.56
C HIS A 154 1.57 -7.88 8.07
N GLN A 155 0.43 -8.38 8.57
CA GLN A 155 0.20 -8.62 10.00
C GLN A 155 1.22 -9.58 10.63
N TYR A 156 1.51 -10.73 10.00
CA TYR A 156 2.46 -11.71 10.54
C TYR A 156 3.90 -11.20 10.68
N ARG A 157 4.24 -10.11 10.00
CA ARG A 157 5.56 -9.48 10.06
C ARG A 157 5.55 -8.21 10.91
N ASN A 158 4.44 -7.88 11.57
CA ASN A 158 4.29 -6.65 12.35
C ASN A 158 4.68 -5.37 11.57
N GLN A 159 4.56 -5.37 10.24
CA GLN A 159 5.07 -4.27 9.40
C GLN A 159 4.35 -2.93 9.64
N ARG A 160 3.17 -2.96 10.26
CA ARG A 160 2.45 -1.77 10.71
C ARG A 160 3.26 -0.92 11.71
N TYR A 161 4.11 -1.54 12.51
CA TYR A 161 4.92 -0.88 13.55
C TYR A 161 6.22 -0.29 13.02
N GLU A 162 6.57 -0.61 11.78
CA GLU A 162 7.61 0.04 11.00
C GLU A 162 7.01 0.95 9.92
N ASN A 163 5.67 1.01 9.88
CA ASN A 163 4.87 1.64 8.84
C ASN A 163 5.30 1.22 7.42
N ILE A 164 5.56 -0.06 7.20
CA ILE A 164 5.88 -0.61 5.88
C ILE A 164 4.60 -1.24 5.34
N GLY A 165 3.88 -0.53 4.48
CA GLY A 165 2.57 -0.97 4.01
C GLY A 165 2.34 -0.71 2.52
N THR A 166 1.10 -0.94 2.10
CA THR A 166 0.61 -0.51 0.79
C THR A 166 -0.74 0.18 0.98
N ARG A 167 -1.01 1.21 0.17
CA ARG A 167 -2.34 1.81 0.09
C ARG A 167 -3.08 1.14 -1.07
N ILE A 168 -4.10 0.37 -0.72
CA ILE A 168 -4.91 -0.40 -1.67
C ILE A 168 -6.40 -0.02 -1.62
N ASP A 169 -6.79 0.81 -0.66
CA ASP A 169 -8.14 1.33 -0.51
C ASP A 169 -8.16 2.77 -1.03
N HIS A 170 -9.02 3.04 -2.02
CA HIS A 170 -9.09 4.32 -2.74
C HIS A 170 -10.54 4.78 -2.92
N PHE A 171 -10.77 6.09 -2.78
CA PHE A 171 -11.97 6.75 -3.28
C PHE A 171 -11.58 7.45 -4.59
N LEU A 172 -12.00 6.86 -5.70
CA LEU A 172 -11.89 7.49 -7.02
C LEU A 172 -13.18 8.25 -7.28
N VAL A 173 -13.05 9.53 -7.56
CA VAL A 173 -14.16 10.47 -7.71
C VAL A 173 -14.01 11.21 -9.02
N ASP A 174 -15.14 11.51 -9.66
CA ASP A 174 -15.14 12.27 -10.91
C ASP A 174 -14.45 13.62 -10.68
N LYS A 175 -13.59 14.04 -11.61
CA LYS A 175 -12.84 15.30 -11.51
C LYS A 175 -13.77 16.53 -11.37
N SER A 176 -14.99 16.47 -11.90
CA SER A 176 -15.99 17.53 -11.73
C SER A 176 -16.49 17.66 -10.28
N LEU A 177 -16.38 16.60 -9.47
CA LEU A 177 -16.79 16.56 -8.07
C LEU A 177 -15.67 16.96 -7.10
N VAL A 178 -14.51 17.40 -7.61
CA VAL A 178 -13.35 17.75 -6.79
C VAL A 178 -13.64 18.80 -5.73
N ASN A 179 -14.43 19.80 -6.09
CA ASN A 179 -14.74 20.91 -5.20
C ASN A 179 -15.81 20.53 -4.16
N VAL A 180 -16.42 19.35 -4.27
CA VAL A 180 -17.51 18.90 -3.39
C VAL A 180 -16.97 18.20 -2.15
N PHE A 181 -15.81 17.54 -2.21
CA PHE A 181 -15.27 16.91 -1.01
C PHE A 181 -14.42 17.87 -0.19
N ALA A 182 -14.74 17.97 1.09
CA ALA A 182 -14.03 18.82 2.02
C ALA A 182 -12.70 18.18 2.46
N GLY A 183 -11.68 19.04 2.60
CA GLY A 183 -10.58 18.76 3.50
C GLY A 183 -11.07 18.63 4.95
N PRO A 184 -10.24 18.15 5.89
CA PRO A 184 -10.62 18.06 7.30
C PRO A 184 -11.07 19.43 7.81
N LYS A 185 -12.37 19.58 8.08
CA LYS A 185 -12.92 20.76 8.75
C LYS A 185 -12.43 20.74 10.20
N ARG A 186 -11.84 21.85 10.67
CA ARG A 186 -11.54 21.99 12.10
C ARG A 186 -12.88 21.97 12.88
N PRO A 187 -12.95 21.39 14.09
CA PRO A 187 -14.12 21.53 14.93
C PRO A 187 -14.41 23.02 15.18
N LEU A 188 -15.67 23.42 14.97
CA LEU A 188 -16.18 24.80 15.09
C LEU A 188 -15.81 25.48 16.42
N SER A 189 -15.66 24.70 17.50
CA SER A 189 -15.28 25.20 18.83
C SER A 189 -13.90 25.89 18.87
N GLN A 190 -13.02 25.66 17.90
CA GLN A 190 -11.74 26.38 17.79
C GLN A 190 -11.80 27.64 16.93
N LEU A 191 -12.87 27.85 16.16
CA LEU A 191 -13.08 29.07 15.37
C LEU A 191 -13.77 30.17 16.19
N GLU A 192 -14.59 29.80 17.18
CA GLU A 192 -15.32 30.77 18.02
C GLU A 192 -14.41 31.60 18.94
N HIS A 193 -13.19 31.14 19.24
CA HIS A 193 -12.22 31.92 20.02
C HIS A 193 -11.39 32.90 19.18
N MET A 194 -11.54 32.93 17.85
CA MET A 194 -10.78 33.83 16.97
C MET A 194 -11.59 35.04 16.47
N ASN A 195 -12.90 35.09 16.76
CA ASN A 195 -13.79 36.17 16.29
C ASN A 195 -14.08 37.26 17.34
N ASN A 196 -13.28 37.36 18.41
CA ASN A 196 -13.44 38.42 19.42
C ASN A 196 -12.22 39.36 19.51
N VAL A 197 -11.71 39.77 18.35
CA VAL A 197 -10.79 40.92 18.24
C VAL A 197 -11.46 41.94 17.33
N ASN A 198 -12.30 42.77 17.93
CA ASN A 198 -12.73 44.02 17.31
C ASN A 198 -11.67 45.10 17.58
N GLU A 199 -11.31 45.76 16.48
CA GLU A 199 -10.80 47.13 16.36
C GLU A 199 -9.34 47.42 16.78
N ILE A 200 -8.48 47.59 15.77
CA ILE A 200 -8.04 48.94 15.33
C ILE A 200 -7.47 48.83 13.90
N ASN A 201 -7.96 49.72 13.04
CA ASN A 201 -7.62 49.94 11.64
C ASN A 201 -6.11 49.94 11.35
N THR A 202 -5.67 49.12 10.38
CA THR A 202 -4.68 49.56 9.37
C THR A 202 -4.77 48.69 8.12
N THR A 203 -4.91 49.36 6.98
CA THR A 203 -4.96 48.81 5.62
C THR A 203 -3.70 48.02 5.28
N LYS A 204 -3.76 46.70 5.34
CA LYS A 204 -2.88 45.79 4.58
C LYS A 204 -3.70 44.59 4.11
N GLU A 205 -3.68 44.34 2.81
CA GLU A 205 -4.27 43.14 2.20
C GLU A 205 -3.73 41.87 2.87
N PRO A 206 -4.59 40.97 3.38
CA PRO A 206 -4.13 39.71 3.93
C PRO A 206 -3.94 38.70 2.79
N LYS A 207 -2.69 38.51 2.36
CA LYS A 207 -2.27 37.31 1.63
C LYS A 207 -2.02 36.16 2.62
N GLU A 208 -3.04 35.72 3.35
CA GLU A 208 -2.93 34.50 4.14
C GLU A 208 -3.17 33.28 3.25
N LYS A 209 -2.10 32.51 3.01
CA LYS A 209 -2.20 31.19 2.39
C LYS A 209 -3.08 30.31 3.28
N PRO A 210 -4.00 29.50 2.72
CA PRO A 210 -4.87 28.63 3.51
C PRO A 210 -4.01 27.78 4.44
N SER A 211 -4.32 27.84 5.74
CA SER A 211 -3.62 27.09 6.77
C SER A 211 -3.59 25.60 6.38
N SER A 212 -2.40 25.02 6.32
CA SER A 212 -2.20 23.64 5.85
C SER A 212 -3.13 22.66 6.57
N PHE A 213 -4.02 22.02 5.81
CA PHE A 213 -4.84 20.89 6.26
C PHE A 213 -3.94 19.79 6.82
N ARG A 214 -4.29 19.23 7.99
CA ARG A 214 -3.56 18.12 8.62
C ARG A 214 -4.45 16.89 8.69
N LEU A 215 -3.92 15.74 8.28
CA LEU A 215 -4.49 14.45 8.63
C LEU A 215 -4.25 14.18 10.11
N ARG A 216 -5.23 13.58 10.80
CA ARG A 216 -5.13 13.30 12.23
C ARG A 216 -3.98 12.35 12.50
N CYS A 217 -3.01 12.85 13.26
CA CYS A 217 -2.10 12.02 14.03
C CYS A 217 -2.93 11.47 15.19
N GLY A 218 -2.83 10.18 15.53
CA GLY A 218 -3.55 9.57 16.65
C GLY A 218 -3.16 10.12 18.04
N CYS A 219 -2.65 11.34 18.12
CA CYS A 219 -2.18 12.03 19.31
C CYS A 219 -3.10 13.17 19.76
N ASP A 220 -4.22 13.43 19.08
CA ASP A 220 -5.08 14.61 19.29
C ASP A 220 -5.58 14.80 20.74
N ASN A 221 -5.69 13.73 21.52
CA ASN A 221 -6.21 13.71 22.89
C ASN A 221 -5.14 13.59 23.99
N LEU A 222 -3.84 13.68 23.67
CA LEU A 222 -2.78 13.54 24.67
C LEU A 222 -2.41 14.92 25.27
N GLU A 223 -2.33 15.01 26.59
CA GLU A 223 -1.81 16.19 27.30
C GLU A 223 -0.35 16.52 26.90
N ASN A 224 0.38 15.55 26.35
CA ASN A 224 1.73 15.68 25.81
C ASN A 224 1.78 16.06 24.32
N ARG A 225 0.94 17.00 23.86
CA ARG A 225 1.00 17.57 22.49
C ARG A 225 2.36 18.17 22.11
N LYS A 226 3.23 18.46 23.09
CA LYS A 226 4.51 19.15 22.87
C LYS A 226 5.45 18.42 21.90
N SER A 227 5.41 17.08 21.80
CA SER A 227 6.26 16.33 20.88
C SER A 227 5.74 16.26 19.43
N CYS A 228 4.42 16.38 19.20
CA CYS A 228 3.85 16.33 17.85
C CYS A 228 3.67 17.72 17.22
N ASN A 229 3.82 18.80 18.00
CA ASN A 229 3.51 20.16 17.54
C ASN A 229 4.54 20.79 16.59
N GLN A 230 5.66 20.16 16.30
CA GLN A 230 6.74 20.78 15.52
C GLN A 230 6.93 20.07 14.17
N GLN A 231 6.53 20.77 13.10
CA GLN A 231 7.13 20.76 11.76
C GLN A 231 7.13 19.48 10.90
N HIS A 232 6.71 18.31 11.38
CA HIS A 232 6.79 17.05 10.63
C HIS A 232 5.74 16.86 9.52
N LYS A 233 5.31 17.93 8.83
CA LYS A 233 4.27 17.83 7.79
C LYS A 233 4.68 16.82 6.72
N ASN A 234 3.91 15.73 6.60
CA ASN A 234 4.10 14.65 5.63
C ASN A 234 5.31 13.73 5.88
N SER A 235 5.80 13.62 7.11
CA SER A 235 6.91 12.73 7.42
C SER A 235 6.47 11.28 7.65
N MET A 236 7.44 10.36 7.56
CA MET A 236 7.28 8.93 7.87
C MET A 236 6.78 8.72 9.30
N GLU A 237 7.27 9.53 10.25
CA GLU A 237 6.89 9.49 11.66
C GLU A 237 5.41 9.81 11.88
N GLU A 238 4.84 10.75 11.13
CA GLU A 238 3.39 11.01 11.22
C GLU A 238 2.57 9.81 10.73
N GLY A 239 3.04 9.13 9.68
CA GLY A 239 2.39 7.93 9.15
C GLY A 239 2.42 6.80 10.17
N LEU A 240 3.57 6.57 10.78
CA LEU A 240 3.74 5.58 11.84
C LEU A 240 2.90 5.93 13.08
N CYS A 241 2.88 7.20 13.47
CA CYS A 241 2.10 7.68 14.60
C CYS A 241 0.59 7.46 14.36
N ALA A 242 0.09 7.75 13.16
CA ALA A 242 -1.30 7.47 12.81
C ALA A 242 -1.58 5.95 12.77
N ALA A 243 -0.69 5.18 12.13
CA ALA A 243 -0.82 3.72 12.01
C ALA A 243 -0.83 3.00 13.36
N THR A 244 -0.12 3.50 14.36
CA THR A 244 0.00 2.88 15.69
C THR A 244 -0.82 3.58 16.77
N ALA A 245 -1.64 4.56 16.41
CA ALA A 245 -2.33 5.46 17.35
C ALA A 245 -1.36 6.04 18.41
N ALA A 246 -0.21 6.54 17.97
CA ALA A 246 0.90 7.03 18.79
C ALA A 246 1.46 5.95 19.74
N GLY A 247 1.69 4.73 19.22
CA GLY A 247 2.21 3.60 19.98
C GLY A 247 1.19 2.91 20.91
N ARG A 248 -0.09 3.30 20.86
CA ARG A 248 -1.14 2.69 21.69
C ARG A 248 -1.64 1.35 21.15
N PHE A 249 -1.48 1.12 19.85
CA PHE A 249 -1.58 -0.21 19.28
C PHE A 249 -0.23 -0.90 19.50
N GLN A 250 -0.24 -2.13 20.02
CA GLN A 250 0.99 -2.89 20.30
C GLN A 250 1.14 -4.06 19.34
N ALA A 251 2.38 -4.35 18.99
CA ALA A 251 2.74 -5.46 18.12
C ALA A 251 2.28 -6.82 18.66
N ALA A 252 1.93 -7.72 17.75
CA ALA A 252 1.69 -9.11 18.12
C ALA A 252 3.01 -9.72 18.62
N ALA A 253 2.97 -10.49 19.70
CA ALA A 253 4.12 -11.29 20.07
C ALA A 253 4.36 -12.36 18.99
N PHE A 254 5.63 -12.52 18.56
CA PHE A 254 5.99 -13.56 17.59
C PHE A 254 5.83 -14.99 18.14
N GLU A 255 5.60 -15.14 19.44
CA GLU A 255 5.45 -16.41 20.15
C GLU A 255 4.02 -16.96 20.16
N GLY A 256 3.13 -16.40 19.32
CA GLY A 256 1.76 -16.90 19.19
C GLY A 256 0.79 -16.43 20.28
N GLY A 257 1.17 -15.43 21.09
CA GLY A 257 0.32 -14.83 22.12
C GLY A 257 -0.88 -14.02 21.60
N GLY A 258 -1.06 -13.92 20.28
CA GLY A 258 -2.08 -13.10 19.65
C GLY A 258 -1.77 -11.60 19.68
N ILE A 259 -2.65 -10.78 19.10
CA ILE A 259 -2.56 -9.31 19.18
C ILE A 259 -3.16 -8.85 20.50
N SER A 260 -2.41 -8.03 21.25
CA SER A 260 -2.89 -7.49 22.52
C SER A 260 -4.13 -6.62 22.31
N GLN A 261 -5.02 -6.61 23.30
CA GLN A 261 -6.20 -5.78 23.23
C GLN A 261 -5.81 -4.33 23.50
N ALA A 262 -6.04 -3.47 22.52
CA ALA A 262 -5.83 -2.04 22.67
C ALA A 262 -6.80 -1.47 23.73
N SER A 263 -6.35 -0.44 24.46
CA SER A 263 -7.20 0.25 25.44
C SER A 263 -8.45 0.83 24.77
N GLN A 264 -9.53 1.03 25.53
CA GLN A 264 -10.74 1.65 25.00
C GLN A 264 -10.43 3.02 24.36
N SER A 265 -9.61 3.85 25.02
CA SER A 265 -9.18 5.15 24.47
C SER A 265 -8.39 5.04 23.16
N ALA A 266 -7.66 3.95 22.94
CA ALA A 266 -6.98 3.67 21.67
C ALA A 266 -7.97 3.22 20.59
N ASN A 267 -8.94 2.37 20.94
CA ASN A 267 -10.01 1.98 20.03
C ASN A 267 -10.86 3.18 19.61
N GLU A 268 -11.08 4.13 20.52
CA GLU A 268 -11.86 5.33 20.25
C GLU A 268 -11.10 6.37 19.41
N SER A 269 -9.78 6.22 19.24
CA SER A 269 -8.99 7.16 18.44
C SER A 269 -9.34 7.20 16.95
N GLN A 270 -10.00 6.14 16.45
CA GLN A 270 -10.53 6.08 15.09
C GLN A 270 -11.79 6.96 14.92
N PHE A 271 -12.47 7.29 16.02
CA PHE A 271 -13.66 8.12 16.03
C PHE A 271 -13.27 9.57 16.31
N GLY A 272 -13.78 10.47 15.49
CA GLY A 272 -13.49 11.89 15.58
C GLY A 272 -14.40 12.69 14.68
N THR A 273 -14.03 13.93 14.41
CA THR A 273 -14.73 14.76 13.43
C THR A 273 -14.72 14.06 12.07
N PRO A 274 -15.85 14.03 11.35
CA PRO A 274 -15.89 13.57 9.97
C PRO A 274 -14.81 14.26 9.13
N HIS A 275 -14.14 13.50 8.27
CA HIS A 275 -13.04 14.01 7.44
C HIS A 275 -12.84 13.13 6.20
N THR A 276 -12.19 13.68 5.18
CA THR A 276 -11.62 12.89 4.09
C THR A 276 -10.23 12.40 4.50
N GLY A 277 -9.99 11.09 4.53
CA GLY A 277 -8.74 10.54 5.03
C GLY A 277 -8.72 9.04 5.26
N ILE A 278 -7.77 8.58 6.08
CA ILE A 278 -7.63 7.18 6.49
C ILE A 278 -8.16 7.04 7.93
N VAL A 279 -9.00 6.04 8.16
CA VAL A 279 -9.56 5.70 9.48
C VAL A 279 -8.78 4.54 10.06
N TYR A 280 -7.73 4.85 10.82
CA TYR A 280 -6.86 3.83 11.42
C TYR A 280 -7.58 3.07 12.55
N THR A 281 -7.76 1.78 12.36
CA THR A 281 -8.39 0.87 13.34
C THR A 281 -7.35 0.00 14.04
N PRO A 282 -7.57 -0.51 15.26
CA PRO A 282 -6.66 -1.42 15.92
C PRO A 282 -6.34 -2.67 15.06
N PRO A 283 -5.08 -3.14 15.00
CA PRO A 283 -4.71 -4.29 14.16
C PRO A 283 -5.38 -5.62 14.53
N LYS A 284 -5.95 -5.72 15.74
CA LYS A 284 -6.77 -6.87 16.14
C LYS A 284 -8.08 -6.97 15.34
N LEU A 285 -8.58 -5.85 14.82
CA LEU A 285 -9.83 -5.79 14.07
C LEU A 285 -9.63 -6.14 12.60
N SER A 286 -8.54 -5.64 12.01
CA SER A 286 -8.18 -5.94 10.62
C SER A 286 -6.73 -5.51 10.36
N ASP A 287 -6.07 -6.21 9.44
CA ASP A 287 -4.83 -5.84 8.78
C ASP A 287 -5.01 -4.77 7.69
N HIS A 288 -6.27 -4.48 7.35
CA HIS A 288 -6.69 -3.37 6.51
C HIS A 288 -7.35 -2.27 7.35
N VAL A 289 -7.27 -1.03 6.88
CA VAL A 289 -7.98 0.12 7.44
C VAL A 289 -8.79 0.82 6.36
N GLY A 290 -9.95 1.33 6.76
CA GLY A 290 -10.83 2.04 5.84
C GLY A 290 -10.30 3.43 5.49
N ILE A 291 -10.82 3.95 4.38
CA ILE A 291 -10.73 5.37 4.04
C ILE A 291 -12.11 6.01 4.16
N SER A 292 -12.14 7.31 4.40
CA SER A 292 -13.36 8.11 4.48
C SER A 292 -13.32 9.24 3.45
N LEU A 293 -14.49 9.58 2.93
CA LEU A 293 -14.71 10.73 2.06
C LEU A 293 -15.76 11.63 2.72
N LEU A 294 -15.40 12.86 3.05
CA LEU A 294 -16.31 13.87 3.56
C LEU A 294 -16.80 14.73 2.40
N LEU A 295 -18.09 14.70 2.13
CA LEU A 295 -18.73 15.58 1.17
C LEU A 295 -19.20 16.85 1.90
N ASP A 296 -18.82 18.01 1.36
CA ASP A 296 -19.31 19.30 1.82
C ASP A 296 -20.66 19.59 1.16
N GLU A 297 -21.64 20.00 1.97
CA GLU A 297 -22.95 20.44 1.48
C GLU A 297 -22.97 21.95 1.22
N ASP A 298 -21.83 22.60 0.98
CA ASP A 298 -21.82 24.03 0.71
C ASP A 298 -22.58 24.32 -0.60
N ASP A 299 -23.83 24.76 -0.44
CA ASP A 299 -24.82 25.02 -1.49
C ASP A 299 -24.29 25.95 -2.59
N SER A 300 -23.27 26.75 -2.26
CA SER A 300 -22.61 27.71 -3.15
C SER A 300 -21.72 27.06 -4.22
N ILE A 301 -21.07 25.93 -3.92
CA ILE A 301 -20.17 25.22 -4.85
C ILE A 301 -20.98 24.28 -5.76
N ILE A 302 -22.13 23.83 -5.27
CA ILE A 302 -22.96 22.79 -5.89
C ILE A 302 -23.99 23.36 -6.89
N GLY A 303 -24.05 24.69 -7.07
CA GLY A 303 -24.99 25.30 -8.01
C GLY A 303 -26.45 25.06 -7.62
N GLY A 304 -26.72 25.05 -6.30
CA GLY A 304 -28.00 24.68 -5.71
C GLY A 304 -28.17 23.17 -5.57
N ARG A 305 -28.75 22.73 -4.43
CA ARG A 305 -29.08 21.33 -4.08
C ARG A 305 -29.73 20.51 -5.20
N GLU A 306 -30.37 21.16 -6.17
CA GLU A 306 -31.06 20.49 -7.26
C GLU A 306 -30.14 19.90 -8.33
N ASN A 307 -28.86 20.29 -8.45
CA ASN A 307 -28.01 19.83 -9.57
C ASN A 307 -27.06 18.67 -9.25
N LEU A 308 -26.53 18.52 -8.03
CA LEU A 308 -25.69 17.35 -7.70
C LEU A 308 -26.51 16.09 -7.38
N PHE A 309 -27.63 16.26 -6.66
CA PHE A 309 -28.46 15.14 -6.21
C PHE A 309 -29.57 14.79 -7.22
N SER A 310 -29.74 15.57 -8.30
CA SER A 310 -30.59 15.19 -9.44
C SER A 310 -29.91 14.23 -10.42
N CYS A 311 -28.67 13.81 -10.15
CA CYS A 311 -28.10 12.57 -10.69
C CYS A 311 -28.86 11.36 -10.10
N VAL A 312 -30.16 11.30 -10.38
CA VAL A 312 -30.98 10.13 -10.20
C VAL A 312 -30.43 9.13 -11.21
N LEU A 313 -29.71 8.14 -10.70
CA LEU A 313 -29.31 6.99 -11.51
C LEU A 313 -30.57 6.46 -12.20
N ASN A 314 -30.67 6.70 -13.50
CA ASN A 314 -31.85 6.33 -14.25
C ASN A 314 -31.80 4.82 -14.51
N PHE A 315 -32.22 4.05 -13.50
CA PHE A 315 -32.17 2.59 -13.50
C PHE A 315 -33.07 1.98 -14.58
N SER A 316 -34.08 2.71 -15.05
CA SER A 316 -34.96 2.24 -16.12
C SER A 316 -34.32 2.37 -17.49
N THR A 317 -33.44 3.36 -17.72
CA THR A 317 -32.84 3.62 -19.05
C THR A 317 -31.39 3.16 -19.19
N CYS A 318 -30.58 3.14 -18.12
CA CYS A 318 -29.16 2.78 -18.23
C CYS A 318 -28.92 1.29 -17.91
N LYS A 319 -28.80 0.49 -18.98
CA LYS A 319 -28.54 -0.96 -18.90
C LYS A 319 -27.22 -1.26 -18.18
N GLU A 320 -26.21 -0.43 -18.40
CA GLU A 320 -24.86 -0.51 -17.87
C GLU A 320 -24.86 -0.34 -16.35
N THR A 321 -25.54 0.70 -15.84
CA THR A 321 -25.74 0.94 -14.40
C THR A 321 -26.41 -0.26 -13.71
N ARG A 322 -27.40 -0.86 -14.37
CA ARG A 322 -28.09 -2.07 -13.85
C ARG A 322 -27.20 -3.31 -13.87
N LEU A 323 -26.20 -3.39 -14.75
CA LEU A 323 -25.23 -4.48 -14.79
C LEU A 323 -24.14 -4.31 -13.72
N ALA A 324 -23.76 -3.07 -13.41
CA ALA A 324 -22.77 -2.73 -12.38
C ALA A 324 -23.26 -2.95 -10.93
N GLN A 325 -24.56 -3.22 -10.72
CA GLN A 325 -25.14 -3.49 -9.39
C GLN A 325 -25.67 -4.92 -9.25
N PRO A 326 -24.79 -5.95 -9.26
CA PRO A 326 -25.21 -7.35 -9.23
C PRO A 326 -26.00 -7.71 -7.96
N HIS A 327 -25.78 -6.99 -6.85
CA HIS A 327 -26.50 -7.17 -5.59
C HIS A 327 -28.01 -6.89 -5.72
N LYS A 328 -28.45 -6.01 -6.64
CA LYS A 328 -29.89 -5.78 -6.87
C LYS A 328 -30.61 -6.97 -7.51
N ARG A 329 -29.87 -7.88 -8.14
CA ARG A 329 -30.42 -9.14 -8.68
C ARG A 329 -30.39 -10.27 -7.65
N GLN A 330 -29.64 -10.11 -6.57
CA GLN A 330 -29.56 -11.10 -5.50
C GLN A 330 -30.67 -10.84 -4.49
N THR A 331 -31.64 -11.73 -4.46
CA THR A 331 -32.78 -11.67 -3.55
C THR A 331 -32.41 -11.95 -2.10
N SER A 332 -31.27 -12.61 -1.85
CA SER A 332 -30.69 -12.78 -0.51
C SER A 332 -29.20 -13.05 -0.56
N ILE A 333 -28.47 -12.69 0.50
CA ILE A 333 -27.05 -13.08 0.68
C ILE A 333 -26.87 -14.61 0.65
N ARG A 334 -27.90 -15.35 1.10
CA ARG A 334 -27.93 -16.82 1.07
C ARG A 334 -27.83 -17.35 -0.36
N SER A 335 -28.48 -16.69 -1.32
CA SER A 335 -28.40 -17.05 -2.74
C SER A 335 -27.00 -16.92 -3.34
N PHE A 336 -26.15 -16.05 -2.79
CA PHE A 336 -24.74 -15.92 -3.18
C PHE A 336 -23.95 -17.18 -2.82
N PHE A 337 -24.18 -17.70 -1.62
CA PHE A 337 -23.44 -18.85 -1.07
C PHE A 337 -24.04 -20.21 -1.42
N THR A 338 -25.31 -20.29 -1.82
CA THR A 338 -25.97 -21.56 -2.18
C THR A 338 -25.88 -21.90 -3.68
N GLY A 339 -25.43 -20.98 -4.53
CA GLY A 339 -25.55 -21.07 -5.98
C GLY A 339 -24.63 -22.06 -6.72
N GLN A 340 -23.67 -22.73 -6.06
CA GLN A 340 -22.72 -23.62 -6.75
C GLN A 340 -22.96 -25.13 -6.52
N ALA A 341 -23.82 -25.53 -5.59
CA ALA A 341 -23.96 -26.96 -5.26
C ALA A 341 -24.83 -27.77 -6.25
N ASN A 342 -25.61 -27.11 -7.13
CA ASN A 342 -26.61 -27.78 -7.98
C ASN A 342 -26.45 -27.52 -9.49
N ALA A 343 -25.28 -27.10 -9.95
CA ALA A 343 -24.98 -27.13 -11.39
C ALA A 343 -24.88 -28.58 -11.85
N LYS A 344 -26.03 -29.22 -12.08
CA LYS A 344 -26.15 -30.52 -12.74
C LYS A 344 -25.37 -30.44 -14.05
N LEU A 345 -24.25 -31.14 -14.10
CA LEU A 345 -23.57 -31.45 -15.35
C LEU A 345 -24.62 -31.95 -16.34
N PRO A 346 -24.64 -31.44 -17.59
CA PRO A 346 -25.63 -31.87 -18.56
C PRO A 346 -25.52 -33.39 -18.75
N GLU A 347 -26.59 -34.09 -18.39
CA GLU A 347 -26.72 -35.52 -18.58
C GLU A 347 -26.43 -35.84 -20.04
N LYS A 348 -25.37 -36.64 -20.27
CA LYS A 348 -25.09 -37.20 -21.58
C LYS A 348 -26.30 -38.03 -22.00
N ARG A 349 -27.10 -37.46 -22.89
CA ARG A 349 -28.20 -38.13 -23.60
C ARG A 349 -27.62 -39.39 -24.27
N LYS A 350 -27.95 -40.58 -23.73
CA LYS A 350 -27.66 -41.87 -24.37
C LYS A 350 -28.43 -41.89 -25.70
N GLN A 351 -27.72 -41.69 -26.81
CA GLN A 351 -28.21 -42.03 -28.13
C GLN A 351 -28.05 -43.55 -28.32
N THR A 352 -29.16 -44.26 -28.26
CA THR A 352 -29.30 -45.58 -28.87
C THR A 352 -29.49 -45.39 -30.38
N GLY A 353 -28.58 -45.93 -31.18
CA GLY A 353 -28.74 -45.96 -32.64
C GLY A 353 -27.73 -46.90 -33.29
N SER A 354 -28.22 -48.04 -33.77
CA SER A 354 -27.53 -48.97 -34.65
C SER A 354 -27.33 -48.39 -36.06
N HIS A 355 -26.13 -48.58 -36.61
CA HIS A 355 -25.69 -48.59 -38.03
C HIS A 355 -26.07 -47.38 -38.92
N SER A 356 -25.14 -46.65 -39.56
CA SER A 356 -24.24 -47.11 -40.63
C SER A 356 -23.36 -45.93 -41.14
N ASN A 357 -22.32 -46.31 -41.89
CA ASN A 357 -21.18 -45.57 -42.47
C ASN A 357 -21.39 -44.13 -43.00
N ASN A 358 -20.46 -43.20 -42.67
CA ASN A 358 -19.44 -42.62 -43.57
C ASN A 358 -18.89 -41.24 -43.10
N HIS A 359 -17.57 -41.10 -43.24
CA HIS A 359 -16.69 -39.92 -43.30
C HIS A 359 -16.53 -38.90 -42.13
N PRO A 360 -15.29 -38.37 -41.93
CA PRO A 360 -14.95 -37.48 -40.82
C PRO A 360 -14.99 -36.00 -41.22
N VAL A 361 -15.59 -35.15 -40.39
CA VAL A 361 -15.36 -33.70 -40.42
C VAL A 361 -15.02 -33.20 -39.02
N ASN A 362 -13.85 -32.60 -38.92
CA ASN A 362 -13.29 -31.92 -37.75
C ASN A 362 -14.24 -30.87 -37.18
N ALA A 363 -14.67 -31.03 -35.92
CA ALA A 363 -15.34 -29.97 -35.16
C ALA A 363 -14.49 -29.59 -33.93
N LYS A 364 -13.91 -28.38 -34.00
CA LYS A 364 -13.13 -27.74 -32.94
C LYS A 364 -13.97 -27.55 -31.68
N LYS A 365 -13.50 -28.09 -30.55
CA LYS A 365 -14.06 -27.80 -29.21
C LYS A 365 -13.76 -26.34 -28.85
N SER A 366 -14.81 -25.54 -28.61
CA SER A 366 -14.68 -24.19 -28.08
C SER A 366 -14.41 -24.24 -26.57
N LYS A 367 -13.38 -23.52 -26.12
CA LYS A 367 -13.01 -23.39 -24.71
C LYS A 367 -14.07 -22.56 -23.94
N PRO A 368 -14.29 -22.83 -22.64
CA PRO A 368 -15.18 -22.04 -21.81
C PRO A 368 -14.66 -20.60 -21.70
N LYS A 369 -15.57 -19.64 -21.87
CA LYS A 369 -15.29 -18.20 -21.86
C LYS A 369 -14.96 -17.76 -20.44
N GLY A 370 -13.77 -17.21 -20.24
CA GLY A 370 -13.26 -16.75 -18.95
C GLY A 370 -13.88 -15.43 -18.47
N LEU A 371 -13.54 -15.10 -17.22
CA LEU A 371 -14.06 -14.00 -16.39
C LEU A 371 -14.00 -12.59 -17.03
N LEU A 372 -13.18 -12.40 -18.07
CA LEU A 372 -12.96 -11.09 -18.73
C LEU A 372 -14.20 -10.46 -19.36
N LYS A 373 -15.28 -11.20 -19.61
CA LYS A 373 -16.50 -10.60 -20.19
C LYS A 373 -17.28 -9.71 -19.22
N TYR A 374 -16.98 -9.77 -17.91
CA TYR A 374 -17.67 -8.97 -16.90
C TYR A 374 -17.09 -7.57 -16.71
N PHE A 375 -15.90 -7.30 -17.24
CA PHE A 375 -15.21 -6.02 -17.06
C PHE A 375 -15.11 -5.16 -18.33
N GLY A 376 -15.82 -5.52 -19.40
CA GLY A 376 -16.01 -4.63 -20.56
C GLY A 376 -14.78 -4.46 -21.45
N SER A 377 -15.04 -4.17 -22.72
CA SER A 377 -14.09 -3.77 -23.76
C SER A 377 -14.54 -2.40 -24.25
#